data_AF-A0A2E9SI38-F1
#
_entry.id   AF-A0A2E9SI38-F1
#
_cell.length_a   1.000
_cell.length_b   1.000
_cell.length_c   1.000
_cell.angle_alpha   90.00
_cell.angle_beta   90.00
_cell.angle_gamma   90.00
#
_symmetry.space_group_name_H-M   'P 1'
#
loop_
_entity.id
_entity.type
_entity.pdbx_description
1 polymer ?
#
loop_
_entity_poly.entity_id
_entity_poly.type
_entity_poly.pdbx_seq_one_letter_code
_entity_poly.pdbx_strand_id
1 'polypeptide(L)'
;MKRTTLLAIGLLSAVGLWAAEPDDADVGSVVRLSPVVREQPHNAISDMPCDSLAEVRAESESEQRQLRERQQQCLQAYRQFIPATGLR
;
A
#
# COMPACT_ATOMS: atom_id res chain seq x y z
N MET A 1 -18.05 -1.22 44.79
CA MET A 1 -18.70 -2.20 43.89
C MET A 1 -18.93 -1.53 42.55
N LYS A 2 -18.32 -2.01 41.46
CA LYS A 2 -18.52 -1.48 40.10
C LYS A 2 -19.35 -2.48 39.29
N ARG A 3 -20.53 -2.07 38.83
CA ARG A 3 -21.30 -2.76 37.78
C ARG A 3 -22.05 -1.69 36.97
N THR A 4 -21.70 -1.40 35.70
CA THR A 4 -22.09 -2.11 34.45
C THR A 4 -23.63 -2.23 34.36
N THR A 5 -24.36 -1.84 33.31
CA THR A 5 -24.04 -1.76 31.86
C THR A 5 -25.32 -1.41 31.06
N LEU A 6 -25.10 -0.90 29.84
CA LEU A 6 -25.77 -1.23 28.56
C LEU A 6 -27.13 -0.61 28.14
N LEU A 7 -27.25 -0.59 26.80
CA LEU A 7 -28.40 -0.52 25.89
C LEU A 7 -28.64 0.88 25.28
N ALA A 8 -28.20 1.20 24.06
CA ALA A 8 -28.39 0.59 22.72
C ALA A 8 -29.75 0.94 22.05
N ILE A 9 -29.61 1.50 20.84
CA ILE A 9 -30.51 1.43 19.67
C ILE A 9 -31.67 2.43 19.58
N GLY A 10 -31.76 3.09 18.42
CA GLY A 10 -33.00 3.66 17.91
C GLY A 10 -32.81 4.60 16.71
N LEU A 11 -32.72 4.05 15.50
CA LEU A 11 -32.70 4.77 14.21
C LEU A 11 -33.85 5.79 14.08
N LEU A 12 -33.54 7.03 13.72
CA LEU A 12 -34.50 8.01 13.19
C LEU A 12 -34.23 8.24 11.69
N SER A 13 -35.17 7.82 10.85
CA SER A 13 -35.33 8.30 9.49
C SER A 13 -36.63 9.06 9.40
N ALA A 14 -36.56 10.35 9.09
CA ALA A 14 -37.66 11.13 8.54
C ALA A 14 -37.06 12.22 7.64
N VAL A 15 -37.14 11.97 6.33
CA VAL A 15 -36.85 12.94 5.27
C VAL A 15 -38.06 13.85 5.13
N GLY A 16 -37.85 15.17 5.00
CA GLY A 16 -38.95 16.08 4.72
C GLY A 16 -38.57 17.55 4.54
N LEU A 17 -38.13 17.87 3.32
CA LEU A 17 -38.62 19.01 2.54
C LEU A 17 -38.28 20.44 3.03
N TRP A 18 -37.15 21.00 2.58
CA TRP A 18 -36.91 22.44 2.58
C TRP A 18 -36.78 22.98 1.15
N ALA A 19 -37.47 24.10 0.95
CA ALA A 19 -37.81 24.75 -0.30
C ALA A 19 -36.63 25.50 -0.94
N ALA A 20 -36.81 25.76 -2.23
CA ALA A 20 -35.90 26.45 -3.14
C ALA A 20 -35.63 27.92 -2.77
N GLU A 21 -34.42 28.41 -3.05
CA GLU A 21 -34.20 29.46 -4.08
C GLU A 21 -32.69 29.59 -4.42
N PRO A 22 -32.36 30.09 -5.64
CA PRO A 22 -31.08 29.91 -6.28
C PRO A 22 -30.14 31.10 -6.00
N ASP A 23 -28.94 30.82 -5.49
CA ASP A 23 -27.84 31.78 -5.53
C ASP A 23 -26.70 31.17 -6.34
N ASP A 24 -26.38 31.87 -7.41
CA ASP A 24 -25.38 31.52 -8.40
C ASP A 24 -23.99 31.38 -7.76
N ALA A 25 -23.24 30.39 -8.26
CA ALA A 25 -21.79 30.26 -8.12
C ALA A 25 -21.23 29.86 -6.74
N ASP A 26 -21.40 28.59 -6.38
CA ASP A 26 -20.27 27.85 -5.82
C ASP A 26 -20.12 26.53 -6.58
N VAL A 27 -19.53 26.62 -7.78
CA VAL A 27 -19.02 25.44 -8.48
C VAL A 27 -17.90 24.92 -7.59
N GLY A 28 -18.26 23.97 -6.72
CA GLY A 28 -17.39 23.39 -5.71
C GLY A 28 -16.00 23.16 -6.29
N SER A 29 -15.00 23.75 -5.65
CA SER A 29 -13.65 23.86 -6.20
C SER A 29 -13.18 22.52 -6.74
N VAL A 30 -13.07 22.38 -8.06
CA VAL A 30 -12.57 21.16 -8.67
C VAL A 30 -11.08 21.07 -8.40
N VAL A 31 -10.70 20.41 -7.31
CA VAL A 31 -9.29 20.19 -6.96
C VAL A 31 -8.74 19.16 -7.93
N ARG A 32 -7.94 19.63 -8.90
CA ARG A 32 -7.16 18.76 -9.77
C ARG A 32 -6.05 18.11 -8.95
N LEU A 33 -6.30 16.89 -8.48
CA LEU A 33 -5.28 16.03 -7.90
C LEU A 33 -4.37 15.53 -9.03
N SER A 34 -3.27 16.24 -9.28
CA SER A 34 -2.18 15.70 -10.09
C SER A 34 -1.48 14.61 -9.29
N PRO A 35 -1.19 13.43 -9.88
CA PRO A 35 -0.47 12.38 -9.18
C PRO A 35 0.90 12.91 -8.75
N VAL A 36 1.14 12.90 -7.43
CA VAL A 36 2.48 13.16 -6.88
C VAL A 36 3.28 11.88 -7.10
N VAL A 37 4.12 11.88 -8.13
CA VAL A 37 5.11 10.82 -8.34
C VAL A 37 6.23 11.06 -7.33
N ARG A 38 6.31 10.22 -6.30
CA ARG A 38 7.51 10.17 -5.46
C ARG A 38 8.62 9.57 -6.32
N GLU A 39 9.63 10.36 -6.61
CA GLU A 39 10.85 9.86 -7.25
C GLU A 39 11.46 8.80 -6.32
N GLN A 40 11.35 7.54 -6.72
CA GLN A 40 12.12 6.49 -6.09
C GLN A 40 13.59 6.69 -6.52
N PRO A 41 14.53 6.51 -5.58
CA PRO A 41 15.94 6.58 -5.92
C PRO A 41 16.20 5.63 -7.09
N HIS A 42 16.92 6.10 -8.11
CA HIS A 42 17.21 5.38 -9.36
C HIS A 42 17.95 4.03 -9.16
N ASN A 43 18.30 3.70 -7.92
CA ASN A 43 18.97 2.46 -7.51
C ASN A 43 18.21 1.79 -6.35
N ALA A 44 16.88 1.76 -6.39
CA ALA A 44 16.10 1.03 -5.41
C ALA A 44 16.46 -0.46 -5.47
N ILE A 45 16.80 -1.07 -4.32
CA ILE A 45 17.16 -2.49 -4.21
C ILE A 45 16.06 -3.40 -4.79
N SER A 46 14.80 -2.94 -4.77
CA SER A 46 13.65 -3.62 -5.36
C SER A 46 13.76 -3.88 -6.86
N ASP A 47 14.38 -2.95 -7.59
CA ASP A 47 14.36 -2.94 -9.07
C ASP A 47 15.61 -3.59 -9.66
N MET A 48 16.55 -3.97 -8.81
CA MET A 48 17.82 -4.54 -9.22
C MET A 48 17.67 -5.98 -9.74
N PRO A 49 18.42 -6.35 -10.81
CA PRO A 49 18.47 -7.73 -11.27
C PRO A 49 19.12 -8.65 -10.25
N CYS A 50 18.69 -9.92 -10.23
CA CYS A 50 19.10 -10.90 -9.23
C CYS A 50 20.61 -11.12 -9.18
N ASP A 51 21.28 -11.07 -10.34
CA ASP A 51 22.72 -11.32 -10.46
C ASP A 51 23.56 -10.23 -9.78
N SER A 52 23.08 -8.99 -9.78
CA SER A 52 23.76 -7.85 -9.16
C SER A 52 23.52 -7.71 -7.65
N LEU A 53 22.56 -8.45 -7.07
CA LEU A 53 22.24 -8.33 -5.63
C LEU A 53 23.38 -8.77 -4.71
N ALA A 54 24.31 -9.59 -5.20
CA ALA A 54 25.48 -10.05 -4.44
C ALA A 54 26.54 -8.95 -4.26
N GLU A 55 26.55 -7.95 -5.14
CA GLU A 55 27.52 -6.86 -5.14
C GLU A 55 27.06 -5.66 -4.31
N VAL A 56 25.77 -5.63 -3.93
CA VAL A 56 25.20 -4.54 -3.14
C VAL A 56 25.55 -4.69 -1.68
N ARG A 57 26.13 -3.63 -1.13
CA ARG A 57 26.29 -3.45 0.31
C ARG A 57 25.17 -2.55 0.82
N ALA A 58 24.37 -3.06 1.74
CA ALA A 58 23.40 -2.24 2.47
C ALA A 58 24.12 -1.31 3.46
N GLU A 59 23.76 -0.03 3.47
CA GLU A 59 24.31 0.98 4.38
C GLU A 59 23.40 1.19 5.60
N SER A 60 22.14 0.77 5.51
CA SER A 60 21.14 0.88 6.58
C SER A 60 20.40 -0.45 6.86
N GLU A 61 19.77 -0.56 8.04
CA GLU A 61 18.92 -1.70 8.39
C GLU A 61 17.69 -1.83 7.48
N SER A 62 17.13 -0.70 7.02
CA SER A 62 16.06 -0.68 6.03
C SER A 62 16.50 -1.32 4.71
N GLU A 63 17.66 -0.95 4.21
CA GLU A 63 18.21 -1.51 2.97
C GLU A 63 18.56 -2.99 3.14
N GLN A 64 19.10 -3.38 4.29
CA GLN A 64 19.39 -4.80 4.55
C GLN A 64 18.11 -5.65 4.57
N ARG A 65 16.99 -5.11 5.08
CA ARG A 65 15.68 -5.77 4.98
C ARG A 65 15.23 -5.91 3.53
N GLN A 66 15.30 -4.83 2.75
CA GLN A 66 14.94 -4.86 1.33
C GLN A 66 15.81 -5.83 0.52
N LEU A 67 17.12 -5.89 0.80
CA LEU A 67 18.04 -6.81 0.15
C LEU A 67 17.68 -8.27 0.42
N ARG A 68 17.35 -8.60 1.68
CA ARG A 68 16.91 -9.96 2.05
C ARG A 68 15.59 -10.34 1.39
N GLU A 69 14.62 -9.44 1.40
CA GLU A 69 13.33 -9.66 0.73
C GLU A 69 13.53 -9.91 -0.77
N ARG A 70 14.35 -9.07 -1.42
CA ARG A 70 14.64 -9.20 -2.85
C ARG A 70 15.37 -10.50 -3.18
N GLN A 71 16.37 -10.90 -2.39
CA GLN A 71 17.04 -12.19 -2.57
C GLN A 71 16.07 -13.37 -2.47
N GLN A 72 15.13 -13.35 -1.52
CA GLN A 72 14.12 -14.41 -1.41
C GLN A 72 13.21 -14.47 -2.65
N GLN A 73 12.79 -13.32 -3.17
CA GLN A 73 12.00 -13.26 -4.41
C GLN A 73 12.76 -13.89 -5.59
N CYS A 74 14.05 -13.56 -5.74
CA CYS A 74 14.92 -14.17 -6.75
C CYS A 74 14.97 -15.70 -6.60
N LEU A 75 15.22 -16.21 -5.38
CA LEU A 75 15.26 -17.66 -5.14
C LEU A 75 13.93 -18.35 -5.46
N GLN A 76 12.80 -17.72 -5.13
CA GLN A 76 11.48 -18.26 -5.48
C GLN A 76 11.29 -18.32 -7.00
N ALA A 77 11.73 -17.30 -7.73
CA ALA A 77 11.72 -17.32 -9.18
C ALA A 77 12.62 -18.42 -9.75
N TYR A 78 13.75 -18.76 -9.13
CA TYR A 78 14.59 -19.87 -9.60
C TYR A 78 13.99 -21.25 -9.30
N ARG A 79 13.24 -21.40 -8.20
CA ARG A 79 12.63 -22.69 -7.82
C ARG A 79 11.70 -23.27 -8.90
N GLN A 80 11.07 -22.43 -9.72
CA GLN A 80 10.21 -22.90 -10.81
C GLN A 80 10.99 -23.68 -11.89
N PHE A 81 12.31 -23.51 -11.95
CA PHE A 81 13.18 -24.19 -12.91
C PHE A 81 13.89 -25.41 -12.33
N ILE A 82 13.74 -25.69 -11.02
CA ILE A 82 14.31 -26.90 -10.41
C ILE A 82 13.33 -28.05 -10.70
N PRO A 83 13.73 -29.05 -11.52
CA PRO A 83 12.85 -30.18 -11.79
C PRO A 83 12.60 -30.96 -10.50
N ALA A 84 11.32 -31.14 -10.16
CA ALA A 84 10.90 -31.87 -8.95
C ALA A 84 11.38 -33.34 -8.91
N THR A 85 11.90 -33.86 -10.03
CA THR A 85 12.22 -35.27 -10.25
C THR A 85 13.69 -35.53 -10.59
N GLY A 86 14.62 -34.62 -10.25
CA GLY A 86 16.03 -34.69 -10.65
C GLY A 86 17.04 -35.12 -9.58
N LEU A 87 16.62 -35.30 -8.32
CA LEU A 87 17.50 -35.77 -7.24
C LEU A 87 17.02 -37.15 -6.79
N ARG A 88 17.58 -38.19 -7.41
CA ARG A 88 17.55 -39.57 -6.91
C ARG A 88 18.96 -40.12 -6.90
#